data_AF-A0A948VDX0-F1
#
_entry.id   AF-A0A948VDX0-F1
#
_cell.length_a   1.000
_cell.length_b   1.000
_cell.length_c   1.000
_cell.angle_alpha   90.00
_cell.angle_beta   90.00
_cell.angle_gamma   90.00
#
_symmetry.space_group_name_H-M   'P 1'
#
loop_
_entity.id
_entity.type
_entity.pdbx_description
1 polymer ?
#
loop_
_entity_poly.entity_id
_entity_poly.type
_entity_poly.pdbx_seq_one_letter_code
_entity_poly.pdbx_strand_id
1 'polypeptide(L)'
;MALVYVFRIKWSDFPSSIFVISFPIGILFIFIFNSLVLRFTGGIKKKVVVIGKQKSAGVFSESPLVEEKHIDTIEELLQCEDADEIVICEQIHNDKQLNLLIYLLLRLKVNVVFDPSIYAKLLSRNMMEENSLQFLRTFIGRKSDSEEFLVRALDVLGSAFMLILLSPLMLLVVLLTRLTSSGPVLYKQSRVSKDGKTFT
;
A
#
# COMPACT_ATOMS: atom_id res chain seq x y z
N MET A 1 27.32 30.43 -5.36
CA MET A 1 27.17 31.81 -5.88
C MET A 1 27.69 31.97 -7.31
N ALA A 2 28.90 31.50 -7.67
CA ALA A 2 29.43 31.61 -9.04
C ALA A 2 28.60 30.87 -10.12
N LEU A 3 28.08 29.67 -9.83
CA LEU A 3 27.26 28.89 -10.77
C LEU A 3 25.99 29.63 -11.19
N VAL A 4 25.27 30.23 -10.23
CA VAL A 4 24.03 30.98 -10.44
C VAL A 4 24.28 32.25 -11.26
N TYR A 5 25.43 32.90 -11.05
CA TYR A 5 25.82 34.11 -11.79
C TYR A 5 26.15 33.82 -13.26
N VAL A 6 26.87 32.72 -13.55
CA VAL A 6 27.14 32.25 -14.92
C VAL A 6 25.85 31.85 -15.63
N PHE A 7 24.94 31.19 -14.91
CA PHE A 7 23.63 30.81 -15.42
C PHE A 7 22.77 32.01 -15.82
N ARG A 8 22.82 33.10 -15.06
CA ARG A 8 22.03 34.32 -15.32
C ARG A 8 22.53 35.11 -16.54
N ILE A 9 23.83 35.09 -16.81
CA ILE A 9 24.45 35.87 -17.89
C ILE A 9 24.47 35.10 -19.21
N LYS A 10 24.64 33.78 -19.18
CA LYS A 10 24.70 32.92 -20.38
C LYS A 10 23.45 32.10 -20.64
N TRP A 11 22.32 32.44 -20.03
CA TRP A 11 21.06 31.69 -20.15
C TRP A 11 20.63 31.45 -21.62
N SER A 12 20.96 32.37 -22.52
CA SER A 12 20.63 32.25 -23.95
C SER A 12 21.59 31.37 -24.77
N ASP A 13 22.76 31.01 -24.22
CA ASP A 13 23.78 30.22 -24.91
C ASP A 13 23.68 28.72 -24.58
N PHE A 14 22.89 28.35 -23.57
CA PHE A 14 22.67 26.95 -23.22
C PHE A 14 21.53 26.37 -24.07
N PRO A 15 21.78 25.32 -24.87
CA PRO A 15 20.73 24.64 -25.62
C PRO A 15 19.63 24.18 -24.66
N SER A 16 18.40 24.64 -24.88
CA SER A 16 17.23 24.27 -24.07
C SER A 16 17.00 22.74 -24.03
N SER A 17 17.53 22.02 -25.03
CA SER A 17 17.57 20.56 -25.08
C SER A 17 18.35 19.90 -23.93
N ILE A 18 19.35 20.57 -23.35
CA ILE A 18 20.12 20.04 -22.22
C ILE A 18 19.21 19.85 -21.00
N PHE A 19 18.28 20.76 -20.74
CA PHE A 19 17.33 20.64 -19.62
C PHE A 19 16.32 19.52 -19.84
N VAL A 20 15.83 19.37 -21.07
CA VAL A 20 14.90 18.30 -21.46
C VAL A 20 15.55 16.93 -21.31
N ILE A 21 16.85 16.82 -21.58
CA ILE A 21 17.62 15.57 -21.45
C ILE A 21 18.07 15.34 -20.00
N SER A 22 18.45 16.39 -19.27
CA SER A 22 18.94 16.26 -17.90
C SER A 22 17.85 15.88 -16.90
N PHE A 23 16.60 16.30 -17.14
CA PHE A 23 15.46 16.00 -16.27
C PHE A 23 15.18 14.49 -16.12
N PRO A 24 14.98 13.71 -17.21
CA PRO A 24 14.77 12.27 -17.09
C PRO A 24 16.01 11.53 -16.60
N ILE A 25 17.21 11.98 -16.98
CA ILE A 25 18.48 11.40 -16.49
C ILE A 25 18.63 11.61 -14.97
N GLY A 26 18.28 12.79 -14.47
CA GLY A 26 18.31 13.10 -13.05
C GLY A 26 17.32 12.26 -12.25
N ILE A 27 16.09 12.08 -12.76
CA ILE A 27 15.09 11.19 -12.15
C ILE A 27 15.60 9.75 -12.11
N LEU A 28 16.13 9.25 -13.23
CA LEU A 28 16.69 7.90 -13.31
C LEU A 28 17.84 7.73 -12.31
N PHE A 29 18.74 8.72 -12.23
CA PHE A 29 19.87 8.70 -11.31
C PHE A 29 19.44 8.71 -9.84
N ILE A 30 18.46 9.55 -9.46
CA ILE A 30 17.89 9.55 -8.11
C ILE A 30 17.28 8.19 -7.79
N PHE A 31 16.55 7.58 -8.72
CA PHE A 31 15.93 6.28 -8.52
C PHE A 31 16.96 5.16 -8.36
N ILE A 32 18.00 5.15 -9.21
CA ILE A 32 19.12 4.21 -9.13
C ILE A 32 19.88 4.42 -7.82
N PHE A 33 20.21 5.65 -7.47
CA PHE A 33 20.95 5.99 -6.25
C PHE A 33 20.15 5.58 -5.00
N ASN A 34 18.86 5.92 -4.92
CA ASN A 34 18.01 5.51 -3.81
C ASN A 34 17.84 3.98 -3.74
N SER A 35 17.68 3.31 -4.87
CA SER A 35 17.63 1.84 -4.95
C SER A 35 18.93 1.20 -4.48
N LEU A 36 20.07 1.79 -4.85
CA LEU A 36 21.40 1.35 -4.45
C LEU A 36 21.62 1.58 -2.95
N VAL A 37 21.26 2.76 -2.42
CA VAL A 37 21.29 3.06 -0.98
C VAL A 37 20.43 2.06 -0.22
N LEU A 38 19.19 1.79 -0.65
CA LEU A 38 18.31 0.81 0.00
C LEU A 38 18.89 -0.62 -0.02
N ARG A 39 19.56 -1.01 -1.10
CA ARG A 39 20.28 -2.29 -1.18
C ARG A 39 21.47 -2.34 -0.22
N PHE A 40 22.23 -1.25 -0.08
CA PHE A 40 23.38 -1.18 0.82
C PHE A 40 22.99 -1.06 2.30
N THR A 41 21.88 -0.39 2.62
CA THR A 41 21.38 -0.26 4.00
C THR A 41 20.46 -1.41 4.42
N GLY A 42 20.19 -2.39 3.54
CA GLY A 42 19.38 -3.57 3.85
C GLY A 42 17.87 -3.30 3.97
N GLY A 43 17.38 -2.20 3.40
CA GLY A 43 15.99 -1.75 3.49
C GLY A 43 15.62 -1.16 4.85
N ILE A 44 14.46 -0.49 4.92
CA ILE A 44 13.89 -0.02 6.19
C ILE A 44 13.17 -1.21 6.82
N LYS A 45 13.70 -1.72 7.92
CA LYS A 45 13.06 -2.81 8.68
C LYS A 45 11.94 -2.23 9.53
N LYS A 46 10.73 -2.75 9.37
CA LYS A 46 9.58 -2.40 10.20
C LYS A 46 9.63 -3.22 11.48
N LYS A 47 9.59 -2.57 12.64
CA LYS A 47 9.57 -3.23 13.95
C LYS A 47 8.14 -3.60 14.30
N VAL A 48 7.86 -4.90 14.31
CA VAL A 48 6.52 -5.43 14.56
C VAL A 48 6.51 -6.19 15.88
N VAL A 49 5.58 -5.83 16.76
CA VAL A 49 5.40 -6.50 18.05
C VAL A 49 4.18 -7.40 17.98
N VAL A 50 4.34 -8.69 18.30
CA VAL A 50 3.27 -9.67 18.21
C VAL A 50 2.86 -10.10 19.62
N ILE A 51 1.58 -9.93 19.93
CA ILE A 51 0.99 -10.24 21.24
C ILE A 51 0.19 -11.54 21.13
N GLY A 52 0.62 -12.55 21.88
CA GLY A 52 -0.11 -13.82 22.03
C GLY A 52 0.78 -15.06 21.92
N LYS A 53 0.29 -16.17 22.48
CA LYS A 53 1.04 -17.44 22.61
C LYS A 53 1.23 -18.22 21.31
N GLN A 54 0.47 -17.90 20.26
CA GLN A 54 0.64 -18.55 18.97
C GLN A 54 1.63 -17.77 18.13
N LYS A 55 2.62 -18.47 17.56
CA LYS A 55 3.42 -17.92 16.46
C LYS A 55 2.45 -17.45 15.38
N SER A 56 2.58 -16.20 14.95
CA SER A 56 1.98 -15.66 13.72
C SER A 56 2.62 -16.41 12.53
N ALA A 57 2.26 -17.68 12.36
CA ALA A 57 2.69 -18.50 11.26
C ALA A 57 1.91 -18.08 10.01
N GLY A 58 2.37 -16.99 9.36
CA GLY A 58 1.93 -16.65 8.01
C GLY A 58 1.60 -15.18 7.72
N VAL A 59 1.44 -14.29 8.72
CA VAL A 59 1.09 -12.88 8.41
C VAL A 59 2.33 -12.06 8.01
N PHE A 60 3.49 -12.34 8.62
CA PHE A 60 4.74 -11.59 8.38
C PHE A 60 5.95 -12.46 8.00
N SER A 61 5.86 -13.79 8.10
CA SER A 61 7.01 -14.70 7.92
C SER A 61 7.68 -14.66 6.54
N GLU A 62 7.07 -14.04 5.53
CA GLU A 62 7.65 -13.94 4.19
C GLU A 62 8.27 -12.58 3.85
N SER A 63 8.16 -11.58 4.73
CA SER A 63 8.73 -10.25 4.47
C SER A 63 10.13 -10.12 5.08
N PRO A 64 11.22 -10.06 4.28
CA PRO A 64 12.61 -9.97 4.78
C PRO A 64 12.94 -8.64 5.50
N LEU A 65 11.95 -7.73 5.62
CA LEU A 65 12.06 -6.39 6.18
C LEU A 65 11.27 -6.23 7.49
N VAL A 66 10.94 -7.32 8.18
CA VAL A 66 10.18 -7.27 9.44
C VAL A 66 11.03 -7.80 10.60
N GLU A 67 11.19 -6.99 11.65
CA GLU A 67 11.79 -7.42 12.92
C GLU A 67 10.67 -7.74 13.91
N GLU A 68 10.49 -9.04 14.20
CA GLU A 68 9.38 -9.55 15.02
C GLU A 68 9.81 -9.70 16.49
N LYS A 69 9.10 -9.03 17.41
CA LYS A 69 9.25 -9.21 18.86
C LYS A 69 7.98 -9.83 19.44
N HIS A 70 8.08 -11.05 19.94
CA HIS A 70 6.97 -11.72 20.61
C HIS A 70 6.84 -11.28 22.06
N ILE A 71 5.61 -11.05 22.48
CA ILE A 71 5.23 -10.62 23.81
C ILE A 71 4.02 -11.45 24.27
N ASP A 72 4.08 -11.96 25.50
CA ASP A 72 2.99 -12.76 26.08
C ASP A 72 1.93 -11.88 26.75
N THR A 73 2.34 -10.72 27.31
CA THR A 73 1.47 -9.86 28.12
C THR A 73 1.41 -8.43 27.61
N ILE A 74 0.22 -7.82 27.60
CA ILE A 74 -0.01 -6.44 27.10
C ILE A 74 0.87 -5.42 27.86
N GLU A 75 1.16 -5.66 29.13
CA GLU A 75 1.99 -4.82 29.98
C GLU A 75 3.44 -4.69 29.47
N GLU A 76 3.97 -5.69 28.76
CA GLU A 76 5.33 -5.65 28.21
C GLU A 76 5.45 -4.68 27.02
N LEU A 77 4.32 -4.22 26.45
CA LEU A 77 4.31 -3.12 25.48
C LEU A 77 4.88 -1.83 26.07
N LEU A 78 4.82 -1.63 27.39
CA LEU A 78 5.42 -0.47 28.06
C LEU A 78 6.93 -0.42 27.91
N GLN A 79 7.58 -1.56 27.65
CA GLN A 79 9.02 -1.68 27.45
C GLN A 79 9.41 -1.57 25.97
N CYS A 80 8.44 -1.39 25.08
CA CYS A 80 8.66 -1.30 23.64
C CYS A 80 8.35 0.13 23.18
N GLU A 81 9.36 1.01 23.23
CA GLU A 81 9.20 2.41 22.80
C GLU A 81 9.26 2.58 21.27
N ASP A 82 9.84 1.62 20.55
CA ASP A 82 10.11 1.71 19.10
C ASP A 82 9.26 0.76 18.24
N ALA A 83 8.01 0.47 18.61
CA ALA A 83 7.16 -0.40 17.79
C ALA A 83 6.49 0.40 16.66
N ASP A 84 6.64 -0.03 15.40
CA ASP A 84 5.94 0.59 14.25
C ASP A 84 4.53 0.02 14.08
N GLU A 85 4.33 -1.24 14.48
CA GLU A 85 3.07 -1.98 14.36
C GLU A 85 2.93 -3.03 15.45
N ILE A 86 1.71 -3.19 15.97
CA ILE A 86 1.36 -4.19 16.97
C ILE A 86 0.35 -5.16 16.36
N VAL A 87 0.66 -6.46 16.41
CA VAL A 87 -0.18 -7.53 15.91
C VAL A 87 -0.78 -8.28 17.09
N ILE A 88 -2.11 -8.36 17.13
CA ILE A 88 -2.82 -9.06 18.20
C ILE A 88 -3.28 -10.41 17.67
N CYS A 89 -2.72 -11.49 18.24
CA CYS A 89 -3.01 -12.87 17.86
C CYS A 89 -4.04 -13.56 18.78
N GLU A 90 -4.39 -12.95 19.91
CA GLU A 90 -5.33 -13.52 20.88
C GLU A 90 -6.55 -12.60 21.09
N GLN A 91 -7.71 -13.19 21.33
CA GLN A 91 -8.93 -12.42 21.62
C GLN A 91 -8.87 -11.87 23.04
N ILE A 92 -9.03 -10.56 23.18
CA ILE A 92 -9.12 -9.89 24.48
C ILE A 92 -10.54 -10.08 25.01
N HIS A 93 -10.67 -10.71 26.18
CA HIS A 93 -11.97 -11.00 26.80
C HIS A 93 -12.29 -10.12 28.01
N ASN A 94 -11.30 -9.38 28.52
CA ASN A 94 -11.41 -8.61 29.74
C ASN A 94 -11.42 -7.10 29.44
N ASP A 95 -12.43 -6.38 29.91
CA ASP A 95 -12.55 -4.93 29.75
C ASP A 95 -11.33 -4.17 30.29
N LYS A 96 -10.69 -4.68 31.36
CA LYS A 96 -9.46 -4.09 31.90
C LYS A 96 -8.30 -4.15 30.91
N GLN A 97 -8.13 -5.28 30.24
CA GLN A 97 -7.09 -5.47 29.23
C GLN A 97 -7.37 -4.65 27.98
N LEU A 98 -8.63 -4.54 27.58
CA LEU A 98 -9.03 -3.69 26.44
C LEU A 98 -8.75 -2.21 26.72
N ASN A 99 -9.11 -1.72 27.92
CA ASN A 99 -8.83 -0.35 28.31
C ASN A 99 -7.32 -0.06 28.42
N LEU A 100 -6.55 -1.00 28.97
CA LEU A 100 -5.09 -0.91 29.03
C LEU A 100 -4.49 -0.85 27.62
N LEU A 101 -4.95 -1.72 26.71
CA LEU A 101 -4.52 -1.70 25.32
C LEU A 101 -4.83 -0.35 24.68
N ILE A 102 -6.09 0.12 24.74
CA ILE A 102 -6.49 1.41 24.16
C ILE A 102 -5.63 2.56 24.71
N TYR A 103 -5.37 2.58 26.02
CA TYR A 103 -4.48 3.56 26.63
C TYR A 103 -3.05 3.52 26.05
N LEU A 104 -2.49 2.33 25.91
CA LEU A 104 -1.15 2.14 25.34
C LEU A 104 -1.09 2.52 23.85
N LEU A 105 -2.14 2.23 23.08
CA LEU A 105 -2.23 2.62 21.67
C LEU A 105 -2.29 4.13 21.50
N LEU A 106 -3.11 4.82 22.32
CA LEU A 106 -3.19 6.28 22.32
C LEU A 106 -1.86 6.92 22.72
N ARG A 107 -1.11 6.29 23.63
CA ARG A 107 0.19 6.78 24.10
C ARG A 107 1.30 6.56 23.07
N LEU A 108 1.38 5.38 22.47
CA LEU A 108 2.47 4.97 21.58
C LEU A 108 2.24 5.38 20.11
N LYS A 109 1.02 5.77 19.73
CA LYS A 109 0.65 6.14 18.35
C LYS A 109 1.00 5.05 17.30
N VAL A 110 0.84 3.79 17.68
CA VAL A 110 1.22 2.63 16.87
C VAL A 110 0.02 2.07 16.13
N ASN A 111 0.24 1.54 14.92
CA ASN A 111 -0.81 0.86 14.16
C ASN A 111 -1.10 -0.53 14.75
N VAL A 112 -2.38 -0.90 14.85
CA VAL A 112 -2.81 -2.22 15.34
C VAL A 112 -3.43 -3.03 14.23
N VAL A 113 -2.97 -4.27 14.10
CA VAL A 113 -3.50 -5.24 13.16
C VAL A 113 -3.89 -6.50 13.94
N PHE A 114 -5.07 -7.05 13.66
CA PHE A 114 -5.46 -8.34 14.23
C PHE A 114 -5.11 -9.48 13.28
N ASP A 115 -4.73 -10.61 13.85
CA ASP A 115 -4.44 -11.82 13.09
C ASP A 115 -5.68 -12.34 12.32
N PRO A 116 -5.53 -12.83 11.07
CA PRO A 116 -6.62 -13.38 10.28
C PRO A 116 -7.47 -14.45 10.96
N SER A 117 -6.88 -15.26 11.84
CA SER A 117 -7.58 -16.30 12.59
C SER A 117 -8.65 -15.74 13.54
N ILE A 118 -8.44 -14.53 14.07
CA ILE A 118 -9.43 -13.83 14.90
C ILE A 118 -10.65 -13.48 14.06
N TYR A 119 -10.45 -12.94 12.85
CA TYR A 119 -11.56 -12.63 11.95
C TYR A 119 -12.33 -13.88 11.53
N ALA A 120 -11.64 -14.96 11.18
CA ALA A 120 -12.28 -16.23 10.81
C ALA A 120 -13.17 -16.79 11.93
N LYS A 121 -12.71 -16.68 13.19
CA LYS A 121 -13.46 -17.11 14.37
C LYS A 121 -14.64 -16.20 14.70
N LEU A 122 -14.52 -14.89 14.46
CA LEU A 122 -15.64 -13.95 14.59
C LEU A 122 -16.70 -14.20 13.50
N LEU A 123 -16.26 -14.45 12.27
CA LEU A 123 -17.14 -14.78 11.15
C LEU A 123 -17.90 -16.08 11.37
N SER A 124 -17.22 -17.13 11.88
CA SER A 124 -17.89 -18.41 12.17
C SER A 124 -18.89 -18.31 13.33
N ARG A 125 -18.60 -17.47 14.34
CA ARG A 125 -19.52 -17.21 15.46
C ARG A 125 -20.74 -16.38 15.05
N ASN A 126 -20.58 -15.49 14.08
CA ASN A 126 -21.60 -14.55 13.64
C ASN A 126 -22.55 -15.07 12.54
N MET A 127 -22.34 -16.29 12.02
CA MET A 127 -23.30 -16.96 11.14
C MET A 127 -24.64 -17.32 11.83
N MET A 128 -24.80 -17.00 13.13
CA MET A 128 -26.05 -17.13 13.89
C MET A 128 -26.76 -15.80 14.20
N GLU A 129 -26.20 -14.63 13.87
CA GLU A 129 -26.85 -13.33 14.16
C GLU A 129 -26.78 -12.37 12.95
N GLU A 130 -27.97 -12.01 12.43
CA GLU A 130 -28.21 -11.21 11.21
C GLU A 130 -27.61 -9.79 11.22
N ASN A 131 -27.15 -9.26 12.36
CA ASN A 131 -26.66 -7.88 12.49
C ASN A 131 -25.14 -7.70 12.35
N SER A 132 -24.41 -8.77 12.04
CA SER A 132 -22.94 -8.81 12.12
C SER A 132 -22.17 -8.23 10.93
N LEU A 133 -22.84 -7.95 9.80
CA LEU A 133 -22.19 -7.44 8.59
C LEU A 133 -21.70 -5.98 8.72
N GLN A 134 -22.21 -5.23 9.70
CA GLN A 134 -21.79 -3.84 9.93
C GLN A 134 -20.42 -3.73 10.62
N PHE A 135 -20.00 -4.77 11.35
CA PHE A 135 -18.72 -4.79 12.08
C PHE A 135 -17.50 -5.08 11.18
N LEU A 136 -17.71 -5.71 10.02
CA LEU A 136 -16.61 -6.08 9.12
C LEU A 136 -16.00 -4.89 8.38
N ARG A 137 -16.76 -3.80 8.21
CA ARG A 137 -16.31 -2.63 7.44
C ARG A 137 -15.32 -1.74 8.19
N THR A 138 -15.24 -1.85 9.51
CA THR A 138 -14.50 -0.90 10.34
C THR A 138 -13.05 -1.32 10.62
N PHE A 139 -12.69 -2.58 10.38
CA PHE A 139 -11.38 -3.14 10.79
C PHE A 139 -10.43 -3.50 9.63
N ILE A 140 -10.84 -3.28 8.38
CA ILE A 140 -9.87 -3.26 7.28
C ILE A 140 -9.06 -1.99 7.48
N GLY A 141 -7.80 -2.16 7.92
CA GLY A 141 -6.87 -1.07 8.19
C GLY A 141 -7.02 0.02 7.15
N ARG A 142 -7.46 1.20 7.58
CA ARG A 142 -7.67 2.35 6.72
C ARG A 142 -6.30 2.69 6.15
N LYS A 143 -6.04 2.25 4.92
CA LYS A 143 -4.83 2.64 4.18
C LYS A 143 -4.76 4.16 4.22
N SER A 144 -3.59 4.74 4.50
CA SER A 144 -3.50 6.19 4.66
C SER A 144 -4.05 6.87 3.40
N ASP A 145 -4.83 7.95 3.57
CA ASP A 145 -5.50 8.62 2.43
C ASP A 145 -4.47 9.01 1.34
N SER A 146 -3.23 9.31 1.76
CA SER A 146 -2.07 9.58 0.90
C SER A 146 -1.64 8.39 0.05
N GLU A 147 -1.60 7.18 0.62
CA GLU A 147 -1.24 5.96 -0.12
C GLU A 147 -2.31 5.60 -1.16
N GLU A 148 -3.59 5.75 -0.81
CA GLU A 148 -4.67 5.51 -1.76
C GLU A 148 -4.60 6.50 -2.92
N PHE A 149 -4.35 7.78 -2.63
CA PHE A 149 -4.20 8.81 -3.64
C PHE A 149 -3.04 8.53 -4.59
N LEU A 150 -1.87 8.14 -4.07
CA LEU A 150 -0.68 7.84 -4.89
C LEU A 150 -0.91 6.66 -5.83
N VAL A 151 -1.49 5.57 -5.31
CA VAL A 151 -1.84 4.41 -6.16
C VAL A 151 -2.83 4.83 -7.23
N ARG A 152 -3.83 5.64 -6.88
CA ARG A 152 -4.82 6.11 -7.86
C ARG A 152 -4.21 7.00 -8.94
N ALA A 153 -3.30 7.90 -8.57
CA ALA A 153 -2.59 8.75 -9.52
C ALA A 153 -1.73 7.91 -10.47
N LEU A 154 -1.02 6.90 -9.95
CA LEU A 154 -0.21 5.99 -10.76
C LEU A 154 -1.08 5.18 -11.73
N ASP A 155 -2.21 4.63 -11.27
CA ASP A 155 -3.14 3.88 -12.12
C ASP A 155 -3.65 4.74 -13.28
N VAL A 156 -4.01 6.00 -13.01
CA VAL A 156 -4.53 6.93 -14.05
C VAL A 156 -3.43 7.33 -15.02
N LEU A 157 -2.26 7.75 -14.54
CA LEU A 157 -1.15 8.18 -15.40
C LEU A 157 -0.57 7.01 -16.21
N GLY A 158 -0.40 5.86 -15.58
CA GLY A 158 0.09 4.64 -16.22
C GLY A 158 -0.87 4.10 -17.26
N SER A 159 -2.18 4.06 -16.97
CA SER A 159 -3.19 3.64 -17.96
C SER A 159 -3.29 4.62 -19.13
N ALA A 160 -3.24 5.92 -18.89
CA ALA A 160 -3.22 6.93 -19.97
C ALA A 160 -1.99 6.78 -20.87
N PHE A 161 -0.80 6.60 -20.28
CA PHE A 161 0.43 6.37 -21.03
C PHE A 161 0.36 5.10 -21.88
N MET A 162 -0.06 3.98 -21.29
CA MET A 162 -0.21 2.70 -21.99
C MET A 162 -1.27 2.76 -23.08
N LEU A 163 -2.38 3.48 -22.87
CA LEU A 163 -3.40 3.67 -23.90
C LEU A 163 -2.83 4.40 -25.12
N ILE A 164 -2.05 5.47 -24.92
CA ILE A 164 -1.42 6.19 -26.03
C ILE A 164 -0.42 5.27 -26.76
N LEU A 165 0.44 4.60 -26.00
CA LEU A 165 1.47 3.71 -26.54
C LEU A 165 0.89 2.54 -27.34
N LEU A 166 -0.18 1.92 -26.84
CA LEU A 166 -0.82 0.75 -27.46
C LEU A 166 -1.95 1.11 -28.43
N SER A 167 -2.38 2.38 -28.50
CA SER A 167 -3.45 2.82 -29.40
C SER A 167 -3.30 2.39 -30.87
N PRO A 168 -2.12 2.45 -31.53
CA PRO A 168 -2.00 2.00 -32.92
C PRO A 168 -2.26 0.50 -33.08
N LEU A 169 -1.80 -0.31 -32.13
CA LEU A 169 -2.04 -1.75 -32.11
C LEU A 169 -3.52 -2.05 -31.86
N MET A 170 -4.15 -1.36 -30.90
CA MET A 170 -5.58 -1.53 -30.62
C MET A 170 -6.43 -1.15 -31.83
N LEU A 171 -6.08 -0.09 -32.56
CA LEU A 171 -6.79 0.33 -33.77
C LEU A 171 -6.69 -0.75 -34.86
N LEU A 172 -5.51 -1.35 -35.04
CA LEU A 172 -5.31 -2.48 -35.96
C LEU A 172 -6.18 -3.69 -35.57
N VAL A 173 -6.24 -4.04 -34.28
CA VAL A 173 -7.11 -5.13 -33.79
C VAL A 173 -8.59 -4.82 -34.05
N VAL A 174 -9.02 -3.57 -33.85
CA VAL A 174 -10.40 -3.12 -34.13
C VAL A 174 -10.74 -3.28 -35.62
N LEU A 175 -9.83 -2.91 -36.52
CA LEU A 175 -10.05 -3.06 -37.97
C LEU A 175 -10.15 -4.54 -38.36
N LEU A 176 -9.22 -5.37 -37.89
CA LEU A 176 -9.22 -6.81 -38.20
C LEU A 176 -10.48 -7.52 -37.68
N THR A 177 -10.89 -7.22 -36.46
CA THR A 177 -12.12 -7.79 -35.89
C THR A 177 -13.37 -7.34 -36.63
N ARG A 178 -13.45 -6.08 -37.10
CA ARG A 178 -14.56 -5.61 -37.94
C ARG A 178 -14.63 -6.27 -39.31
N LEU A 179 -13.48 -6.60 -39.90
CA LEU A 179 -13.41 -7.25 -41.21
C LEU A 179 -13.70 -8.76 -41.14
N THR A 180 -13.49 -9.38 -39.97
CA THR A 180 -13.63 -10.83 -39.78
C THR A 180 -14.90 -11.25 -39.03
N SER A 181 -15.55 -10.33 -38.30
CA SER A 181 -16.74 -10.60 -37.50
C SER A 181 -17.78 -9.49 -37.63
N SER A 182 -19.05 -9.89 -37.76
CA SER A 182 -20.21 -8.96 -37.80
C SER A 182 -20.57 -8.38 -36.42
N GLY A 183 -19.94 -8.87 -35.34
CA GLY A 183 -20.26 -8.49 -33.97
C GLY A 183 -19.65 -7.14 -33.53
N PRO A 184 -20.07 -6.63 -32.36
CA PRO A 184 -19.46 -5.46 -31.74
C PRO A 184 -18.01 -5.77 -31.30
N VAL A 185 -17.10 -4.84 -31.55
CA VAL A 185 -15.66 -5.01 -31.24
C VAL A 185 -15.39 -4.97 -29.73
N LEU A 186 -16.21 -4.25 -28.97
CA LEU A 186 -16.07 -4.10 -27.52
C LEU A 186 -17.21 -4.81 -26.80
N TYR A 187 -16.84 -5.72 -25.92
CA TYR A 187 -17.75 -6.41 -25.00
C TYR A 187 -17.80 -5.67 -23.65
N LYS A 188 -18.98 -5.57 -23.06
CA LYS A 188 -19.20 -4.94 -21.74
C LYS A 188 -19.67 -6.00 -20.75
N GLN A 189 -18.97 -6.14 -19.63
CA GLN A 189 -19.31 -7.10 -18.57
C GLN A 189 -19.54 -6.37 -17.25
N SER A 190 -20.69 -6.59 -16.61
CA SER A 190 -20.96 -6.04 -15.28
C SER A 190 -20.06 -6.69 -14.23
N ARG A 191 -19.35 -5.86 -13.45
CA ARG A 191 -18.50 -6.28 -12.34
C ARG A 191 -18.74 -5.39 -11.11
N VAL A 192 -18.51 -5.93 -9.92
CA VAL A 192 -18.59 -5.21 -8.65
C VAL A 192 -17.23 -4.58 -8.34
N SER A 193 -17.21 -3.28 -8.04
CA SER A 193 -16.04 -2.46 -7.74
C SER A 193 -15.89 -2.19 -6.24
N LYS A 194 -14.95 -1.31 -5.89
CA LYS A 194 -14.78 -0.76 -4.55
C LYS A 194 -16.12 -0.23 -4.00
N ASP A 195 -16.36 -0.50 -2.72
CA ASP A 195 -17.58 -0.16 -1.98
C ASP A 195 -18.88 -0.81 -2.50
N GLY A 196 -18.78 -1.83 -3.35
CA GLY A 196 -19.94 -2.56 -3.87
C GLY A 196 -20.62 -1.89 -5.07
N LYS A 197 -20.00 -0.85 -5.65
CA LYS A 197 -20.54 -0.16 -6.84
C LYS A 197 -20.34 -1.00 -8.08
N THR A 198 -21.35 -1.14 -8.94
CA THR A 198 -21.23 -1.89 -10.20
C THR A 198 -20.68 -1.01 -11.34
N PHE A 199 -19.90 -1.60 -12.25
CA PHE A 199 -19.37 -0.96 -13.47
C PHE A 199 -19.32 -1.96 -14.64
N THR A 200 -19.22 -1.45 -15.87
CA THR A 200 -19.31 -2.21 -17.14
C THR A 200 -18.30 -1.74 -18.17
#